data_AF-A0A3D4M841-F1
#
_entry.id   AF-A0A3D4M841-F1
#
_cell.length_a   1.000
_cell.length_b   1.000
_cell.length_c   1.000
_cell.angle_alpha   90.00
_cell.angle_beta   90.00
_cell.angle_gamma   90.00
#
_symmetry.space_group_name_H-M   'P 1'
#
loop_
_entity.id
_entity.type
_entity.pdbx_description
1 polymer ?
#
loop_
_entity_poly.entity_id
_entity_poly.type
_entity_poly.pdbx_seq_one_letter_code
_entity_poly.pdbx_strand_id
1 'polypeptide(L)' 'MDGWDELIPIHVVDMLGSSVSFEWKKEGDKSIIHIPKQGIYTLFIQSGGQVFVYRLVVNP' A
#
# COMPACT_ATOMS: atom_id res chain seq x y z
N MET A 1 5.32 22.32 6.69
CA MET A 1 4.37 21.86 5.66
C MET A 1 4.65 20.39 5.51
N ASP A 2 3.84 19.58 6.19
CA ASP A 2 4.12 18.16 6.45
C ASP A 2 3.96 17.35 5.17
N GLY A 3 4.92 16.47 4.88
CA GLY A 3 5.04 15.65 3.67
C GLY A 3 3.98 14.57 3.47
N TRP A 4 2.70 14.94 3.65
CA TRP A 4 1.51 14.17 3.31
C TRP A 4 0.98 14.64 1.96
N ASP A 5 1.74 14.44 0.88
CA ASP A 5 1.33 14.86 -0.48
C ASP A 5 1.58 13.80 -1.55
N GLU A 6 0.62 13.74 -2.48
CA GLU A 6 0.44 12.89 -3.67
C GLU A 6 0.21 11.39 -3.45
N LEU A 7 -1.05 10.99 -3.69
CA LEU A 7 -1.50 9.61 -3.70
C LEU A 7 -0.70 8.82 -4.75
N ILE A 8 0.20 7.96 -4.29
CA ILE A 8 0.69 6.88 -5.13
C ILE A 8 -0.54 6.04 -5.48
N PRO A 9 -0.75 5.63 -6.74
CA PRO A 9 -1.85 4.74 -7.12
C PRO A 9 -1.57 3.33 -6.56
N ILE A 10 -1.75 3.20 -5.25
CA ILE A 10 -1.64 1.96 -4.49
C ILE A 10 -3.07 1.52 -4.17
N HIS A 11 -3.41 0.33 -4.63
CA HIS A 11 -4.62 -0.35 -4.21
C HIS A 11 -4.23 -1.55 -3.35
N VAL A 12 -4.82 -1.64 -2.17
CA VAL A 12 -4.61 -2.76 -1.25
C VAL A 12 -5.92 -3.52 -1.11
N VAL A 13 -5.87 -4.83 -1.32
CA VAL A 13 -7.01 -5.73 -1.12
C VAL A 13 -6.65 -6.83 -0.14
N ASP A 14 -7.63 -7.29 0.64
CA ASP A 14 -7.50 -8.46 1.50
C ASP A 14 -7.61 -9.78 0.69
N MET A 15 -7.50 -10.93 1.37
CA MET A 15 -7.64 -12.25 0.74
C MET A 15 -9.00 -12.51 0.09
N LEU A 16 -10.03 -11.78 0.49
CA LEU A 16 -11.37 -11.89 -0.08
C LEU A 16 -11.54 -10.97 -1.30
N GLY A 17 -10.50 -10.19 -1.65
CA GLY A 17 -10.53 -9.20 -2.73
C GLY A 17 -11.21 -7.89 -2.33
N SER A 18 -11.47 -7.67 -1.04
CA SER A 18 -12.08 -6.43 -0.55
C SER A 18 -11.02 -5.34 -0.46
N SER A 19 -11.34 -4.14 -0.96
CA SER A 19 -10.47 -2.96 -0.77
C SER A 19 -10.29 -2.63 0.71
N VAL A 20 -9.05 -2.37 1.11
CA VAL A 20 -8.68 -2.10 2.51
C VAL A 20 -8.16 -0.67 2.63
N SER A 21 -8.63 0.05 3.63
CA SER A 21 -8.06 1.36 4.00
C SER A 21 -6.65 1.18 4.57
N PHE A 22 -5.73 2.03 4.13
CA PHE A 22 -4.35 2.06 4.61
C PHE A 22 -3.90 3.50 4.78
N GLU A 23 -2.89 3.71 5.62
CA GLU A 23 -2.21 4.99 5.72
C GLU A 23 -0.89 4.92 4.97
N TRP A 24 -0.43 6.04 4.43
CA TRP A 24 0.83 6.10 3.71
C TRP A 24 1.55 7.41 4.00
N LYS A 25 2.89 7.35 4.02
CA LYS A 25 3.78 8.52 4.06
C LYS A 25 5.05 8.28 3.26
N LYS A 26 5.68 9.35 2.80
CA LYS A 26 7.01 9.33 2.18
C LYS A 26 8.09 9.67 3.21
N GLU A 27 9.12 8.85 3.32
CA GLU A 27 10.32 9.10 4.15
C GLU A 27 11.58 9.03 3.28
N GLY A 28 12.07 10.19 2.85
CA GLY A 28 13.16 10.29 1.86
C GLY A 28 12.74 9.66 0.53
N ASP A 29 13.52 8.67 0.06
CA ASP A 29 13.23 7.91 -1.16
C ASP A 29 12.29 6.72 -0.92
N LYS A 30 11.85 6.50 0.32
CA LYS A 30 10.98 5.38 0.70
C LYS A 30 9.53 5.80 0.80
N SER A 31 8.65 4.90 0.37
CA SER A 31 7.21 4.97 0.65
C SER A 31 6.87 3.97 1.75
N ILE A 32 6.24 4.45 2.82
CA ILE A 32 5.83 3.63 3.96
C ILE A 32 4.32 3.49 3.93
N ILE A 33 3.84 2.26 3.97
CA ILE A 33 2.41 1.91 3.99
C ILE A 33 2.13 1.25 5.34
N HIS A 34 1.12 1.74 6.05
CA HIS A 34 0.65 1.15 7.29
C HIS A 34 -0.68 0.43 7.05
N ILE A 35 -0.66 -0.89 7.27
CA ILE A 35 -1.85 -1.74 7.24
C ILE A 35 -2.13 -2.17 8.69
N PRO A 36 -3.22 -1.72 9.31
CA PRO A 36 -3.41 -1.83 10.76
C PRO A 36 -3.80 -3.24 11.22
N LYS A 37 -4.22 -4.12 10.31
CA LYS A 37 -4.71 -5.46 10.62
C LYS A 37 -3.70 -6.51 10.17
N GLN A 38 -3.57 -7.56 10.97
CA GLN A 38 -2.87 -8.78 10.57
C GLN A 38 -3.65 -9.47 9.47
N GLY A 39 -2.93 -10.15 8.57
CA GLY A 39 -3.55 -10.86 7.47
C GLY A 39 -2.67 -10.95 6.24
N ILE A 40 -3.27 -11.39 5.15
CA ILE A 40 -2.61 -11.49 3.85
C ILE A 40 -3.28 -10.48 2.92
N TYR A 41 -2.46 -9.69 2.25
CA TYR A 41 -2.88 -8.58 1.41
C TYR A 41 -2.24 -8.69 0.02
N THR A 42 -2.94 -8.17 -0.98
CA THR A 42 -2.37 -7.94 -2.31
C THR A 42 -2.27 -6.44 -2.53
N LEU A 43 -1.07 -5.96 -2.87
CA LEU A 43 -0.80 -4.57 -3.20
C LEU A 43 -0.62 -4.45 -4.71
N PHE A 44 -1.34 -3.52 -5.32
CA PHE A 44 -1.19 -3.11 -6.70
C PHE A 44 -0.58 -1.72 -6.72
N ILE A 45 0.60 -1.56 -7.30
CA ILE A 45 1.32 -0.29 -7.38
C ILE A 45 1.47 0.08 -8.85
N GLN A 46 0.85 1.18 -9.29
CA GLN A 46 1.00 1.66 -10.66
C GLN A 46 2.15 2.66 -10.77
N SER A 47 3.09 2.41 -11.69
CA SER A 47 4.22 3.29 -11.96
C SER A 47 4.65 3.18 -13.42
N GLY A 48 4.80 4.31 -14.10
CA GLY A 48 5.25 4.35 -15.50
C GLY A 48 4.37 3.56 -16.48
N GLY A 49 3.05 3.50 -16.23
CA GLY A 49 2.10 2.73 -17.05
C GLY A 49 2.13 1.22 -16.83
N GLN A 50 2.97 0.73 -15.90
CA GLN A 50 3.00 -0.68 -15.48
C GLN A 50 2.34 -0.83 -14.10
N VAL A 51 1.80 -2.02 -13.84
CA VAL A 51 1.24 -2.39 -12.53
C VAL A 51 2.12 -3.47 -11.91
N PHE A 52 2.68 -3.17 -10.74
CA PHE A 52 3.44 -4.11 -9.93
C PHE A 52 2.53 -4.72 -8.87
N VAL A 53 2.54 -6.05 -8.77
CA VAL A 53 1.66 -6.80 -7.86
C VAL A 53 2.49 -7.51 -6.80
N TYR A 54 2.22 -7.24 -5.54
CA TYR A 54 2.92 -7.84 -4.39
C TYR A 54 1.93 -8.54 -3.46
N ARG A 55 2.31 -9.72 -2.96
CA ARG A 55 1.60 -10.38 -1.86
C ARG A 55 2.34 -10.12 -0.55
N LEU A 56 1.64 -9.53 0.42
CA LEU A 56 2.17 -9.21 1.74
C LEU A 56 1.50 -10.08 2.80
N VAL A 57 2.30 -10.64 3.70
CA VAL A 57 1.83 -11.35 4.90
C VAL A 57 2.20 -10.49 6.10
N VAL A 58 1.19 -9.97 6.80
CA VAL A 58 1.36 -9.14 8.00
C VAL A 58 1.09 -10.02 9.22
N ASN A 59 2.17 -10.38 9.92
CA ASN A 59 2.14 -11.11 11.20
C ASN A 59 2.40 -10.14 12.37
N PRO A 60 1.93 -10.47 13.59
CA PRO A 60 2.20 -9.69 14.80
C PRO A 60 3.70 -9.53 15.10
#